data_AF-A0A0A0LS27-F1
#
_entry.id   AF-A0A0A0LS27-F1
#
_cell.length_a   1.000
_cell.length_b   1.000
_cell.length_c   1.000
_cell.angle_alpha   90.00
_cell.angle_beta   90.00
_cell.angle_gamma   90.00
#
_symmetry.space_group_name_H-M   'P 1'
#
loop_
_entity.id
_entity.type
_entity.pdbx_description
1 polymer ?
#
loop_
_entity_poly.entity_id
_entity_poly.type
_entity_poly.pdbx_seq_one_letter_code
_entity_poly.pdbx_strand_id
1 'polypeptide(L)'
;MDREEADKLQDDRDNFLNLALEGYKRCLEVGDKYDVRVVFRLVSLWFSLSSRPNVINNMLSTIAEVQSYKFIPLVYQIASRMGCAKDGQGPNNFQVALVSLVKKMAIDHPYHTIFQLLALANGDRVKDKQRSRNSFIVDMDKKFAAEYLLEELSSNHGALIRQVKQMVEIYIKLAELETRREDTNKRMMLPRELRSLQPLELVPVVTATFPVDRSCQYQEGSFPYFKGLGDTVRIMNGINAPKVIECEGSDGHRYRQLAKSGNDDLRQDAVMEQFFGLVNTFLQNYQDAKRRRLGIRTYKVVPFTPSAGVLEWVDGTIPLGEYLIGSTRNGGAHGRYGIGDWSFLECRDYIAKEKDKRKAFQEVSENFRPVMHYFFLERFLQPADWFEKRLAYTRSVAASSMVGYIVGLGDRHSMNILIDQATAEVVHIDLGVAFEQGLMLKTPERVPFRLTRDVIDGMGVAGVEGVFRRCCEETLSVMRTNKEALLTIVEVFIHDPLYKWALSPLKALQRQKETDDDLETSLEGSEDEYEGNKDAARALLRVKQKLDGYEDGEMRSVHGQVQQLIQDAIDPDRLCHMFPGWGAWL
;
A
#
# COMPACT_ATOMS: atom_id res chain seq x y z
N MET A 1 -30.00 13.20 -41.65
CA MET A 1 -30.16 11.80 -41.23
C MET A 1 -29.05 11.39 -40.28
N ASP A 2 -27.85 10.98 -40.72
CA ASP A 2 -26.79 10.49 -39.81
C ASP A 2 -26.39 11.49 -38.71
N ARG A 3 -26.32 12.79 -39.05
CA ARG A 3 -26.03 13.85 -38.06
C ARG A 3 -27.15 14.00 -37.02
N GLU A 4 -28.41 13.93 -37.46
CA GLU A 4 -29.57 14.02 -36.56
C GLU A 4 -29.69 12.78 -35.67
N GLU A 5 -29.29 11.61 -36.18
CA GLU A 5 -29.24 10.37 -35.40
C GLU A 5 -28.11 10.40 -34.37
N ALA A 6 -26.93 10.91 -34.75
CA ALA A 6 -25.82 11.14 -33.83
C ALA A 6 -26.18 12.15 -32.72
N ASP A 7 -26.86 13.23 -33.08
CA ASP A 7 -27.33 14.25 -32.11
C ASP A 7 -28.35 13.65 -31.14
N LYS A 8 -29.32 12.85 -31.62
CA LYS A 8 -30.27 12.12 -30.75
C LYS A 8 -29.59 11.15 -29.80
N LEU A 9 -28.63 10.36 -30.30
CA LEU A 9 -27.87 9.44 -29.45
C LEU A 9 -27.06 10.19 -28.38
N GLN A 10 -26.56 11.38 -28.72
CA GLN A 10 -25.85 12.24 -27.78
C GLN A 10 -26.77 12.77 -26.69
N ASP A 11 -27.98 13.22 -27.04
CA ASP A 11 -29.00 13.69 -26.11
C ASP A 11 -29.46 12.57 -25.17
N ASP A 12 -29.72 11.37 -25.70
CA ASP A 12 -30.09 10.20 -24.91
C ASP A 12 -28.99 9.83 -23.92
N ARG A 13 -27.72 9.84 -24.36
CA ARG A 13 -26.57 9.61 -23.48
C ARG A 13 -26.51 10.62 -22.35
N ASP A 14 -26.77 11.89 -22.64
CA ASP A 14 -26.69 12.97 -21.65
C ASP A 14 -27.87 12.89 -20.66
N ASN A 15 -29.05 12.48 -21.13
CA ASN A 15 -30.21 12.19 -20.29
C ASN A 15 -29.94 11.01 -19.34
N PHE A 16 -29.39 9.90 -19.84
CA PHE A 16 -29.03 8.75 -18.99
C PHE A 16 -27.96 9.11 -17.96
N LEU A 17 -26.98 9.92 -18.36
CA LEU A 17 -25.94 10.40 -17.45
C LEU A 17 -26.54 11.26 -16.33
N ASN A 18 -27.39 12.22 -16.67
CA ASN A 18 -28.04 13.09 -15.68
C ASN A 18 -28.91 12.28 -14.70
N LEU A 19 -29.68 11.31 -15.20
CA LEU A 19 -30.48 10.42 -14.38
C LEU A 19 -29.61 9.57 -13.43
N ALA A 20 -28.48 9.06 -13.94
CA ALA A 20 -27.54 8.28 -13.13
C ALA A 20 -26.91 9.13 -12.01
N LEU A 21 -26.46 10.34 -12.34
CA LEU A 21 -25.85 11.27 -11.38
C LEU A 21 -26.83 11.68 -10.28
N GLU A 22 -28.06 12.03 -10.65
CA GLU A 22 -29.13 12.34 -9.69
C GLU A 22 -29.49 11.12 -8.82
N GLY A 23 -29.56 9.93 -9.41
CA GLY A 23 -29.78 8.68 -8.68
C GLY A 23 -28.68 8.38 -7.67
N TYR A 24 -27.41 8.59 -8.04
CA TYR A 24 -26.28 8.44 -7.12
C TYR A 24 -26.33 9.46 -5.99
N LYS A 25 -26.55 10.75 -6.31
CA LYS A 25 -26.70 11.82 -5.31
C LYS A 25 -27.77 11.47 -4.29
N ARG A 26 -29.00 11.17 -4.72
CA ARG A 26 -30.12 10.81 -3.81
C ARG A 26 -29.81 9.57 -2.97
N CYS A 27 -29.13 8.59 -3.54
CA CYS A 27 -28.73 7.41 -2.77
C CYS A 27 -27.79 7.78 -1.62
N LEU A 28 -26.85 8.71 -1.84
CA LEU A 28 -25.92 9.18 -0.81
C LEU A 28 -26.60 10.06 0.24
N GLU A 29 -27.69 10.73 -0.11
CA GLU A 29 -28.47 11.54 0.84
C GLU A 29 -29.33 10.69 1.77
N VAL A 30 -29.99 9.66 1.22
CA VAL A 30 -31.04 8.94 1.93
C VAL A 30 -30.49 7.79 2.79
N GLY A 31 -29.36 7.17 2.42
CA GLY A 31 -28.88 6.00 3.15
C GLY A 31 -27.39 5.74 3.06
N ASP A 32 -26.93 4.84 3.93
CA ASP A 32 -25.50 4.57 4.13
C ASP A 32 -25.05 3.20 3.59
N LYS A 33 -26.01 2.32 3.28
CA LYS A 33 -25.74 0.91 2.96
C LYS A 33 -24.85 0.73 1.72
N TYR A 34 -24.95 1.64 0.76
CA TYR A 34 -24.27 1.54 -0.53
C TYR A 34 -23.24 2.65 -0.75
N ASP A 35 -22.88 3.42 0.28
CA ASP A 35 -22.00 4.59 0.19
C ASP A 35 -20.71 4.27 -0.56
N VAL A 36 -19.99 3.24 -0.13
CA VAL A 36 -18.69 2.87 -0.71
C VAL A 36 -18.83 2.57 -2.21
N ARG A 37 -19.90 1.92 -2.65
CA ARG A 37 -20.08 1.61 -4.09
C ARG A 37 -20.48 2.86 -4.88
N VAL A 38 -21.39 3.65 -4.32
CA VAL A 38 -21.99 4.81 -5.00
C VAL A 38 -21.02 5.97 -5.09
N VAL A 39 -20.32 6.33 -4.00
CA VAL A 39 -19.36 7.44 -3.98
C VAL A 39 -18.23 7.17 -4.99
N PHE A 40 -17.69 5.97 -5.01
CA PHE A 40 -16.60 5.60 -5.93
C PHE A 40 -17.05 5.71 -7.38
N ARG A 41 -18.26 5.25 -7.70
CA ARG A 41 -18.79 5.36 -9.06
C ARG A 41 -19.08 6.81 -9.45
N LEU A 42 -19.63 7.60 -8.54
CA LEU A 42 -19.91 9.02 -8.76
C LEU A 42 -18.62 9.80 -9.04
N VAL A 43 -17.59 9.61 -8.21
CA VAL A 43 -16.28 10.27 -8.38
C VAL A 43 -15.60 9.80 -9.67
N SER A 44 -15.63 8.51 -9.99
CA SER A 44 -15.10 7.98 -11.25
C SER A 44 -15.78 8.61 -12.49
N LEU A 45 -17.11 8.74 -12.49
CA LEU A 45 -17.84 9.42 -13.56
C LEU A 45 -17.51 10.91 -13.64
N TRP A 46 -17.44 11.59 -12.49
CA TRP A 46 -17.05 13.00 -12.43
C TRP A 46 -15.64 13.23 -13.00
N PHE A 47 -14.71 12.34 -12.68
CA PHE A 47 -13.32 12.40 -13.09
C PHE A 47 -13.08 12.05 -14.56
N SER A 48 -13.87 11.15 -15.13
CA SER A 48 -13.82 10.81 -16.56
C SER A 48 -14.51 11.85 -17.44
N LEU A 49 -15.49 12.58 -16.91
CA LEU A 49 -16.31 13.55 -17.63
C LEU A 49 -16.11 14.98 -17.09
N SER A 50 -14.88 15.32 -16.71
CA SER A 50 -14.53 16.59 -16.06
C SER A 50 -14.76 17.85 -16.91
N SER A 51 -14.90 17.71 -18.24
CA SER A 51 -15.18 18.81 -19.16
C SER A 51 -16.68 19.14 -19.31
N ARG A 52 -17.58 18.28 -18.80
CA ARG A 52 -19.01 18.40 -19.03
C ARG A 52 -19.68 19.27 -17.96
N PRO A 53 -20.34 20.40 -18.33
CA PRO A 53 -20.96 21.31 -17.36
C PRO A 53 -22.04 20.64 -16.49
N ASN A 54 -22.86 19.76 -17.07
CA ASN A 54 -23.92 19.06 -16.35
C ASN A 54 -23.39 18.24 -15.17
N VAL A 55 -22.23 17.59 -15.37
CA VAL A 55 -21.57 16.76 -14.35
C VAL A 55 -20.99 17.64 -13.25
N ILE A 56 -20.35 18.76 -13.61
CA ILE A 56 -19.80 19.72 -12.65
C ILE A 56 -20.91 20.32 -11.78
N ASN A 57 -22.02 20.77 -12.40
CA ASN A 57 -23.14 21.36 -11.68
C ASN A 57 -23.82 20.35 -10.73
N ASN A 58 -23.99 19.10 -11.17
CA ASN A 58 -24.51 18.05 -10.30
C ASN A 58 -23.55 17.78 -9.12
N MET A 59 -22.24 17.77 -9.36
CA MET A 59 -21.27 17.59 -8.29
C MET A 59 -21.28 18.75 -7.30
N LEU A 60 -21.39 20.01 -7.76
CA LEU A 60 -21.52 21.18 -6.87
C LEU A 60 -22.74 21.07 -5.95
N SER A 61 -23.88 20.65 -6.49
CA SER A 61 -25.10 20.39 -5.70
C SER A 61 -24.89 19.22 -4.73
N THR A 62 -24.24 18.14 -5.18
CA THR A 62 -23.89 17.00 -4.32
C THR A 62 -22.98 17.42 -3.16
N ILE A 63 -21.99 18.27 -3.41
CA ILE A 63 -21.08 18.79 -2.37
C ILE A 63 -21.86 19.60 -1.33
N ALA A 64 -22.91 20.31 -1.72
CA ALA A 64 -23.74 21.06 -0.77
C ALA A 64 -24.58 20.11 0.12
N GLU A 65 -25.25 19.13 -0.49
CA GLU A 65 -26.31 18.35 0.17
C GLU A 65 -25.80 17.06 0.84
N VAL A 66 -24.77 16.42 0.31
CA VAL A 66 -24.24 15.14 0.83
C VAL A 66 -23.24 15.37 1.98
N GLN A 67 -23.29 14.48 2.97
CA GLN A 67 -22.35 14.47 4.10
C GLN A 67 -20.93 14.14 3.65
N SER A 68 -19.95 14.91 4.12
CA SER A 68 -18.56 14.88 3.64
C SER A 68 -17.79 13.61 4.04
N TYR A 69 -18.17 12.92 5.14
CA TYR A 69 -17.49 11.67 5.56
C TYR A 69 -17.51 10.59 4.48
N LYS A 70 -18.53 10.59 3.61
CA LYS A 70 -18.69 9.62 2.53
C LYS A 70 -17.56 9.72 1.50
N PHE A 71 -16.93 10.89 1.36
CA PHE A 71 -15.83 11.14 0.43
C PHE A 71 -14.44 10.91 1.04
N ILE A 72 -14.33 10.76 2.37
CA ILE A 72 -13.05 10.56 3.06
C ILE A 72 -12.25 9.34 2.56
N PRO A 73 -12.88 8.20 2.22
CA PRO A 73 -12.17 7.07 1.62
C PRO A 73 -11.50 7.39 0.28
N LEU A 74 -11.80 8.50 -0.37
CA LEU A 74 -11.23 8.94 -1.65
C LEU A 74 -10.35 10.20 -1.51
N VAL A 75 -9.96 10.56 -0.29
CA VAL A 75 -9.20 11.81 -0.04
C VAL A 75 -7.92 11.90 -0.87
N TYR A 76 -7.19 10.79 -1.07
CA TYR A 76 -6.00 10.74 -1.90
C TYR A 76 -6.33 11.02 -3.38
N GLN A 77 -7.37 10.38 -3.91
CA GLN A 77 -7.85 10.50 -5.29
C GLN A 77 -8.37 11.91 -5.60
N ILE A 78 -9.08 12.51 -4.65
CA ILE A 78 -9.66 13.85 -4.78
C ILE A 78 -8.56 14.91 -4.67
N ALA A 79 -7.73 14.85 -3.63
CA ALA A 79 -6.68 15.84 -3.41
C ALA A 79 -5.60 15.79 -4.51
N SER A 80 -5.29 14.63 -5.10
CA SER A 80 -4.26 14.52 -6.13
C SER A 80 -4.64 15.23 -7.44
N ARG A 81 -5.93 15.46 -7.72
CA ARG A 81 -6.39 16.16 -8.93
C ARG A 81 -6.49 17.68 -8.79
N MET A 82 -6.25 18.20 -7.58
CA MET A 82 -6.28 19.63 -7.30
C MET A 82 -5.14 20.33 -8.04
N GLY A 83 -5.40 21.48 -8.63
CA GLY A 83 -4.40 22.34 -9.27
C GLY A 83 -4.84 23.80 -9.31
N CYS A 84 -3.94 24.69 -9.74
CA CYS A 84 -4.28 26.10 -9.95
C CYS A 84 -5.32 26.24 -11.07
N ALA A 85 -6.36 27.05 -10.83
CA ALA A 85 -7.41 27.34 -11.80
C ALA A 85 -6.88 28.21 -12.97
N LYS A 86 -6.14 27.60 -13.91
CA LYS A 86 -5.71 28.26 -15.15
C LYS A 86 -6.58 27.91 -16.36
N ASP A 87 -7.35 26.82 -16.31
CA ASP A 87 -7.99 26.23 -17.50
C ASP A 87 -9.50 26.47 -17.64
N GLY A 88 -10.08 27.47 -16.97
CA GLY A 88 -11.51 27.76 -17.14
C GLY A 88 -11.92 29.16 -16.73
N GLN A 89 -12.15 30.03 -17.72
CA GLN A 89 -12.84 31.31 -17.55
C GLN A 89 -14.32 31.05 -17.24
N GLY A 90 -14.65 30.74 -15.99
CA GLY A 90 -16.03 30.57 -15.53
C GLY A 90 -16.13 30.19 -14.05
N PRO A 91 -17.23 30.58 -13.36
CA PRO A 91 -17.43 30.30 -11.93
C PRO A 91 -17.68 28.81 -11.62
N ASN A 92 -18.21 28.05 -12.59
CA ASN A 92 -18.53 26.63 -12.42
C ASN A 92 -17.55 25.75 -13.22
N ASN A 93 -16.29 25.72 -12.79
CA ASN A 93 -15.28 24.87 -13.40
C ASN A 93 -14.94 23.67 -12.49
N PHE A 94 -14.33 22.64 -13.07
CA PHE A 94 -13.96 21.40 -12.37
C PHE A 94 -13.09 21.67 -11.14
N GLN A 95 -12.11 22.56 -11.24
CA GLN A 95 -11.18 22.88 -10.15
C GLN A 95 -11.89 23.59 -8.98
N VAL A 96 -12.85 24.48 -9.26
CA VAL A 96 -13.67 25.13 -8.22
C VAL A 96 -14.50 24.10 -7.46
N ALA A 97 -15.16 23.17 -8.16
CA ALA A 97 -15.90 22.08 -7.51
C ALA A 97 -14.98 21.18 -6.67
N LEU A 98 -13.79 20.86 -7.19
CA LEU A 98 -12.81 20.03 -6.52
C LEU A 98 -12.26 20.68 -5.24
N VAL A 99 -11.81 21.94 -5.33
CA VAL A 99 -11.33 22.70 -4.17
C VAL A 99 -12.45 22.89 -3.15
N SER A 100 -13.69 23.12 -3.58
CA SER A 100 -14.85 23.23 -2.68
C SER A 100 -15.11 21.94 -1.90
N LEU A 101 -15.02 20.78 -2.56
CA LEU A 101 -15.17 19.48 -1.89
C LEU A 101 -14.04 19.24 -0.88
N VAL A 102 -12.79 19.45 -1.29
CA VAL A 102 -11.62 19.26 -0.41
C VAL A 102 -11.69 20.21 0.78
N LYS A 103 -12.10 21.46 0.57
CA LYS A 103 -12.34 22.43 1.64
C LYS A 103 -13.41 21.95 2.62
N LYS A 104 -14.56 21.48 2.12
CA LYS A 104 -15.64 20.92 2.97
C LYS A 104 -15.12 19.74 3.79
N MET A 105 -14.41 18.79 3.16
CA MET A 105 -13.82 17.64 3.84
C MET A 105 -12.79 18.06 4.91
N ALA A 106 -11.96 19.07 4.64
CA ALA A 106 -10.96 19.55 5.58
C ALA A 106 -11.55 20.34 6.75
N ILE A 107 -12.69 21.02 6.56
CA ILE A 107 -13.44 21.69 7.64
C ILE A 107 -14.13 20.65 8.51
N ASP A 108 -14.86 19.70 7.89
CA ASP A 108 -15.68 18.73 8.61
C ASP A 108 -14.85 17.61 9.24
N HIS A 109 -13.75 17.20 8.60
CA HIS A 109 -12.92 16.05 8.98
C HIS A 109 -11.42 16.36 8.89
N PRO A 110 -10.92 17.32 9.69
CA PRO A 110 -9.57 17.85 9.55
C PRO A 110 -8.48 16.77 9.70
N TYR A 111 -8.65 15.83 10.64
CA TYR A 111 -7.66 14.79 10.92
C TYR A 111 -7.46 13.77 9.80
N HIS A 112 -8.41 13.67 8.88
CA HIS A 112 -8.36 12.75 7.74
C HIS A 112 -7.90 13.44 6.44
N THR A 113 -8.05 14.76 6.34
CA THR A 113 -7.78 15.53 5.10
C THR A 113 -6.53 16.40 5.17
N ILE A 114 -6.21 17.00 6.33
CA ILE A 114 -5.10 17.97 6.45
C ILE A 114 -3.74 17.32 6.18
N PHE A 115 -3.52 16.07 6.61
CA PHE A 115 -2.26 15.37 6.33
C PHE A 115 -1.97 15.25 4.84
N GLN A 116 -2.99 14.95 4.03
CA GLN A 116 -2.85 14.82 2.59
C GLN A 116 -2.59 16.18 1.91
N LEU A 117 -3.25 17.25 2.39
CA LEU A 117 -2.98 18.60 1.92
C LEU A 117 -1.57 19.06 2.26
N LEU A 118 -1.10 18.76 3.47
CA LEU A 118 0.25 19.10 3.91
C LEU A 118 1.31 18.33 3.12
N ALA A 119 1.06 17.05 2.80
CA ALA A 119 1.95 16.27 1.94
C ALA A 119 2.05 16.86 0.52
N LEU A 120 0.94 17.37 -0.05
CA LEU A 120 0.95 18.07 -1.33
C LEU A 120 1.69 19.42 -1.26
N ALA A 121 1.47 20.19 -0.19
CA ALA A 121 2.15 21.48 0.03
C ALA A 121 3.67 21.31 0.22
N ASN A 122 4.10 20.18 0.79
CA ASN A 122 5.51 19.81 0.92
C ASN A 122 6.08 19.07 -0.30
N GLY A 123 5.38 19.08 -1.44
CA GLY A 123 5.76 18.33 -2.64
C GLY A 123 7.14 18.69 -3.24
N ASP A 124 7.71 19.84 -2.88
CA ASP A 124 9.03 20.30 -3.30
C ASP A 124 10.17 20.01 -2.31
N ARG A 125 9.82 19.51 -1.10
CA ARG A 125 10.78 19.18 -0.04
C ARG A 125 11.46 17.84 -0.33
N VAL A 126 12.45 17.90 -1.21
CA VAL A 126 13.31 16.79 -1.63
C VAL A 126 14.76 17.18 -1.32
N LYS A 127 15.59 16.25 -0.82
CA LYS A 127 17.01 16.51 -0.53
C LYS A 127 17.74 17.02 -1.78
N ASP A 128 18.64 18.01 -1.64
CA ASP A 128 19.32 18.65 -2.78
C ASP A 128 20.10 17.66 -3.67
N LYS A 129 20.67 16.60 -3.09
CA LYS A 129 21.32 15.50 -3.84
C LYS A 129 20.36 14.67 -4.71
N GLN A 130 19.06 14.68 -4.39
CA GLN A 130 18.01 13.98 -5.14
C GLN A 130 17.33 14.86 -6.19
N ARG A 131 17.36 16.20 -6.03
CA ARG A 131 16.88 17.16 -7.06
C ARG A 131 17.70 17.06 -8.36
N SER A 132 19.02 16.87 -8.25
CA SER A 132 19.93 16.74 -9.40
C SER A 132 19.75 15.45 -10.22
N ARG A 133 18.99 14.46 -9.73
CA ARG A 133 18.83 13.14 -10.37
C ARG A 133 17.49 12.96 -11.10
N ASN A 134 16.76 14.05 -11.40
CA ASN A 134 15.41 14.03 -12.01
C ASN A 134 14.46 13.02 -11.35
N SER A 135 14.65 12.77 -10.04
CA SER A 135 13.97 11.69 -9.35
C SER A 135 12.55 12.05 -8.92
N PHE A 136 12.16 13.32 -8.96
CA PHE A 136 10.86 13.76 -8.49
C PHE A 136 10.39 14.89 -9.40
N ILE A 137 9.23 14.70 -10.05
CA ILE A 137 8.59 15.76 -10.84
C ILE A 137 7.65 16.49 -9.90
N VAL A 138 8.05 17.69 -9.49
CA VAL A 138 7.24 18.53 -8.61
C VAL A 138 6.23 19.31 -9.46
N ASP A 139 4.96 19.05 -9.24
CA ASP A 139 3.89 19.87 -9.82
C ASP A 139 3.64 21.09 -8.93
N MET A 140 4.23 22.20 -9.34
CA MET A 140 4.16 23.47 -8.62
C MET A 140 2.73 24.01 -8.55
N ASP A 141 1.89 23.75 -9.55
CA ASP A 141 0.50 24.24 -9.54
C ASP A 141 -0.32 23.53 -8.45
N LYS A 142 -0.08 22.24 -8.20
CA LYS A 142 -0.74 21.53 -7.07
C LYS A 142 -0.22 22.00 -5.73
N LYS A 143 1.09 22.24 -5.64
CA LYS A 143 1.74 22.74 -4.43
C LYS A 143 1.10 24.07 -4.01
N PHE A 144 1.04 25.04 -4.92
CA PHE A 144 0.46 26.35 -4.63
C PHE A 144 -1.03 26.27 -4.31
N ALA A 145 -1.79 25.42 -4.99
CA ALA A 145 -3.21 25.21 -4.66
C ALA A 145 -3.39 24.64 -3.24
N ALA A 146 -2.54 23.70 -2.82
CA ALA A 146 -2.56 23.14 -1.48
C ALA A 146 -2.14 24.16 -0.41
N GLU A 147 -1.11 24.97 -0.67
CA GLU A 147 -0.66 26.04 0.23
C GLU A 147 -1.75 27.09 0.44
N TYR A 148 -2.38 27.54 -0.65
CA TYR A 148 -3.49 28.50 -0.61
C TYR A 148 -4.67 27.96 0.21
N LEU A 149 -5.06 26.71 -0.01
CA LEU A 149 -6.17 26.10 0.72
C LEU A 149 -5.84 25.92 2.22
N LEU A 150 -4.59 25.56 2.56
CA LEU A 150 -4.15 25.48 3.97
C LEU A 150 -4.15 26.85 4.66
N GLU A 151 -3.83 27.92 3.94
CA GLU A 151 -3.92 29.29 4.45
C GLU A 151 -5.39 29.67 4.71
N GLU A 152 -6.29 29.38 3.76
CA GLU A 152 -7.72 29.64 3.94
C GLU A 152 -8.32 28.85 5.12
N LEU A 153 -7.95 27.57 5.25
CA LEU A 153 -8.37 26.69 6.36
C LEU A 153 -7.81 27.11 7.71
N SER A 154 -6.79 27.98 7.75
CA SER A 154 -6.26 28.50 9.01
C SER A 154 -7.26 29.38 9.75
N SER A 155 -8.27 29.91 9.06
CA SER A 155 -9.40 30.62 9.68
C SER A 155 -10.29 29.70 10.53
N ASN A 156 -10.46 28.42 10.13
CA ASN A 156 -11.25 27.43 10.85
C ASN A 156 -10.41 26.61 11.84
N HIS A 157 -9.28 26.05 11.37
CA HIS A 157 -8.49 25.04 12.07
C HIS A 157 -7.03 25.46 12.30
N GLY A 158 -6.77 26.77 12.40
CA GLY A 158 -5.39 27.31 12.45
C GLY A 158 -4.51 26.76 13.57
N ALA A 159 -5.06 26.51 14.76
CA ALA A 159 -4.29 25.92 15.87
C ALA A 159 -3.86 24.48 15.57
N LEU A 160 -4.78 23.67 15.04
CA LEU A 160 -4.51 22.29 14.61
C LEU A 160 -3.46 22.26 13.49
N ILE A 161 -3.63 23.08 12.44
CA ILE A 161 -2.69 23.12 11.31
C ILE A 161 -1.27 23.48 11.79
N ARG A 162 -1.12 24.41 12.75
CA ARG A 162 0.19 24.74 13.33
C ARG A 162 0.82 23.55 14.06
N GLN A 163 0.05 22.84 14.90
CA GLN A 163 0.56 21.67 15.63
C GLN A 163 0.90 20.52 14.66
N VAL A 164 0.08 20.27 13.64
CA VAL A 164 0.36 19.25 12.61
C VAL A 164 1.64 19.59 11.86
N LYS A 165 1.83 20.85 11.44
CA LYS A 165 3.08 21.31 10.80
C LYS A 165 4.30 21.09 11.70
N GLN A 166 4.18 21.40 12.99
CA GLN A 166 5.25 21.17 13.97
C GLN A 166 5.59 19.68 14.08
N MET A 167 4.58 18.81 14.21
CA MET A 167 4.74 17.36 14.27
C MET A 167 5.44 16.82 13.01
N VAL A 168 4.97 17.21 11.83
CA VAL A 168 5.55 16.76 10.56
C VAL A 168 7.02 17.17 10.45
N GLU A 169 7.37 18.39 10.84
CA GLU A 169 8.76 18.86 10.85
C GLU A 169 9.65 18.03 11.79
N ILE A 170 9.13 17.64 12.96
CA ILE A 170 9.83 16.75 13.91
C ILE A 170 10.13 15.39 13.26
N TYR A 171 9.13 14.77 12.64
CA TYR A 171 9.33 13.47 11.99
C TYR A 171 10.23 13.53 10.76
N ILE A 172 10.17 14.61 9.97
CA ILE A 172 11.10 14.81 8.84
C ILE A 172 12.54 14.87 9.38
N LYS A 173 12.81 15.69 10.40
CA LYS A 173 14.14 15.77 11.03
C LYS A 173 14.62 14.43 11.59
N LEU A 174 13.73 13.64 12.18
CA LEU A 174 14.04 12.29 12.67
C LEU A 174 14.38 11.32 11.55
N ALA A 175 13.56 11.32 10.50
CA ALA A 175 13.76 10.43 9.36
C ALA A 175 15.08 10.77 8.65
N GLU A 176 15.42 12.05 8.55
CA GLU A 176 16.61 12.57 7.88
C GLU A 176 17.89 12.56 8.74
N LEU A 177 17.79 12.22 10.02
CA LEU A 177 18.92 12.13 10.94
C LEU A 177 20.03 11.25 10.33
N GLU A 178 21.24 11.82 10.23
CA GLU A 178 22.41 11.13 9.69
C GLU A 178 22.84 10.01 10.63
N THR A 179 23.05 8.82 10.06
CA THR A 179 23.41 7.60 10.80
C THR A 179 24.61 6.94 10.14
N ARG A 180 25.54 6.42 10.93
CA ARG A 180 26.68 5.64 10.42
C ARG A 180 26.30 4.16 10.35
N ARG A 181 27.01 3.38 9.50
CA ARG A 181 26.81 1.92 9.41
C ARG A 181 27.02 1.22 10.76
N GLU A 182 27.90 1.76 11.60
CA GLU A 182 28.15 1.26 12.95
C GLU A 182 26.97 1.44 13.92
N ASP A 183 26.03 2.34 13.62
CA ASP A 183 24.89 2.64 14.49
C ASP A 183 23.73 1.67 14.28
N THR A 184 23.86 0.77 13.31
CA THR A 184 22.80 -0.16 12.94
C THR A 184 22.52 -1.17 14.06
N ASN A 185 21.24 -1.41 14.34
CA ASN A 185 20.73 -2.16 15.50
C ASN A 185 21.08 -1.57 16.88
N LYS A 186 21.72 -0.40 16.96
CA LYS A 186 21.97 0.29 18.22
C LYS A 186 20.79 1.21 18.58
N ARG A 187 20.63 1.43 19.88
CA ARG A 187 19.74 2.48 20.42
C ARG A 187 20.56 3.76 20.56
N MET A 188 20.13 4.82 19.91
CA MET A 188 20.73 6.14 20.05
C MET A 188 19.82 7.05 20.86
N MET A 189 20.42 7.96 21.63
CA MET A 189 19.69 9.00 22.33
C MET A 189 19.20 10.06 21.34
N LEU A 190 17.92 10.43 21.44
CA LEU A 190 17.39 11.52 20.65
C LEU A 190 18.01 12.88 21.08
N PRO A 191 18.20 13.83 20.14
CA PRO A 191 18.53 15.20 20.45
C PRO A 191 17.61 15.81 21.51
N ARG A 192 18.14 16.67 22.40
CA ARG A 192 17.36 17.28 23.50
C ARG A 192 16.13 18.03 23.00
N GLU A 193 16.22 18.65 21.84
CA GLU A 193 15.14 19.37 21.16
C GLU A 193 13.94 18.48 20.82
N LEU A 194 14.19 17.20 20.47
CA LEU A 194 13.16 16.25 20.11
C LEU A 194 12.59 15.50 21.32
N ARG A 195 13.30 15.54 22.46
CA ARG A 195 12.84 14.94 23.73
C ARG A 195 11.99 15.88 24.56
N SER A 196 12.29 17.18 24.51
CA SER A 196 11.62 18.20 25.34
C SER A 196 10.44 18.86 24.62
N LEU A 197 9.70 18.07 23.85
CA LEU A 197 8.56 18.57 23.08
C LEU A 197 7.35 18.77 23.99
N GLN A 198 6.64 19.89 23.78
CA GLN A 198 5.34 20.08 24.41
C GLN A 198 4.31 19.13 23.79
N PRO A 199 3.36 18.61 24.57
CA PRO A 199 2.26 17.81 24.03
C PRO A 199 1.51 18.56 22.93
N LEU A 200 1.17 17.86 21.85
CA LEU A 200 0.38 18.38 20.75
C LEU A 200 -1.06 17.87 20.92
N GLU A 201 -1.79 18.50 21.82
CA GLU A 201 -3.12 18.08 22.28
C GLU A 201 -4.17 17.99 21.16
N LEU A 202 -4.02 18.78 20.09
CA LEU A 202 -4.94 18.78 18.97
C LEU A 202 -4.56 17.71 17.92
N VAL A 203 -3.39 17.10 18.00
CA VAL A 203 -2.89 16.23 16.93
C VAL A 203 -2.95 14.78 17.37
N PRO A 204 -3.66 13.90 16.64
CA PRO A 204 -3.65 12.47 16.96
C PRO A 204 -2.25 11.90 16.81
N VAL A 205 -1.96 10.83 17.55
CA VAL A 205 -0.83 9.98 17.23
C VAL A 205 -0.95 9.53 15.76
N VAL A 206 0.07 9.82 14.95
CA VAL A 206 0.03 9.65 13.47
C VAL A 206 -0.46 8.28 13.04
N THR A 207 0.05 7.24 13.72
CA THR A 207 -0.21 5.84 13.44
C THR A 207 -1.43 5.29 14.17
N ALA A 208 -2.06 6.05 15.07
CA ALA A 208 -3.29 5.61 15.72
C ALA A 208 -4.45 5.61 14.70
N THR A 209 -5.25 4.55 14.77
CA THR A 209 -6.45 4.40 13.96
C THR A 209 -7.67 4.76 14.80
N PHE A 210 -8.48 5.68 14.29
CA PHE A 210 -9.75 6.08 14.89
C PHE A 210 -10.78 6.26 13.76
N PRO A 211 -12.06 6.01 14.03
CA PRO A 211 -13.09 6.10 13.00
C PRO A 211 -13.37 7.55 12.59
N VAL A 212 -13.89 7.72 11.38
CA VAL A 212 -14.42 9.01 10.92
C VAL A 212 -15.69 9.34 11.72
N ASP A 213 -15.68 10.48 12.42
CA ASP A 213 -16.84 10.94 13.18
C ASP A 213 -17.90 11.51 12.24
N ARG A 214 -19.05 10.86 12.18
CA ARG A 214 -20.19 11.24 11.34
C ARG A 214 -20.83 12.58 11.75
N SER A 215 -20.61 13.01 12.99
CA SER A 215 -21.12 14.29 13.51
C SER A 215 -20.22 15.48 13.17
N CYS A 216 -19.01 15.23 12.66
CA CYS A 216 -17.99 16.23 12.35
C CYS A 216 -17.47 17.01 13.58
N GLN A 217 -17.73 16.55 14.81
CA GLN A 217 -17.37 17.28 16.03
C GLN A 217 -16.02 16.87 16.60
N TYR A 218 -15.65 15.59 16.51
CA TYR A 218 -14.41 15.03 17.07
C TYR A 218 -14.14 15.52 18.51
N GLN A 219 -15.02 15.11 19.43
CA GLN A 219 -14.95 15.54 20.83
C GLN A 219 -13.61 15.17 21.48
N GLU A 220 -13.26 15.87 22.55
CA GLU A 220 -12.06 15.59 23.35
C GLU A 220 -12.06 14.13 23.83
N GLY A 221 -10.94 13.43 23.64
CA GLY A 221 -10.82 11.99 23.92
C GLY A 221 -11.31 11.06 22.80
N SER A 222 -11.78 11.58 21.66
CA SER A 222 -12.14 10.76 20.49
C SER A 222 -10.94 10.02 19.86
N PHE A 223 -9.73 10.53 20.07
CA PHE A 223 -8.48 9.92 19.63
C PHE A 223 -7.36 10.18 20.64
N PRO A 224 -6.33 9.31 20.69
CA PRO A 224 -5.13 9.54 21.48
C PRO A 224 -4.29 10.64 20.81
N TYR A 225 -4.01 11.73 21.52
CA TYR A 225 -3.18 12.82 21.02
C TYR A 225 -1.69 12.57 21.29
N PHE A 226 -0.83 13.21 20.50
CA PHE A 226 0.62 13.10 20.60
C PHE A 226 1.11 13.77 21.88
N LYS A 227 1.61 12.98 22.83
CA LYS A 227 2.16 13.49 24.10
C LYS A 227 3.66 13.78 24.00
N GLY A 228 4.39 12.95 23.26
CA GLY A 228 5.84 13.10 23.08
C GLY A 228 6.47 11.89 22.42
N LEU A 229 7.80 11.93 22.31
CA LEU A 229 8.62 10.83 21.82
C LEU A 229 9.43 10.21 22.96
N GLY A 230 9.66 8.90 22.88
CA GLY A 230 10.58 8.21 23.77
C GLY A 230 12.01 8.70 23.59
N ASP A 231 12.83 8.51 24.62
CA ASP A 231 14.20 9.05 24.68
C ASP A 231 15.17 8.47 23.64
N THR A 232 14.87 7.28 23.11
CA THR A 232 15.78 6.53 22.24
C THR A 232 15.16 6.20 20.90
N VAL A 233 15.98 6.21 19.86
CA VAL A 233 15.67 5.70 18.52
C VAL A 233 16.48 4.45 18.23
N ARG A 234 15.86 3.43 17.64
CA ARG A 234 16.57 2.24 17.15
C ARG A 234 16.75 2.35 15.63
N ILE A 235 17.98 2.21 15.16
CA ILE A 235 18.28 2.22 13.73
C ILE A 235 18.21 0.80 13.20
N MET A 236 17.46 0.60 12.12
CA MET A 236 17.28 -0.71 11.49
C MET A 236 18.26 -0.91 10.33
N ASN A 237 18.57 -2.17 10.02
CA ASN A 237 19.30 -2.55 8.82
C ASN A 237 18.52 -2.13 7.57
N GLY A 238 19.19 -1.49 6.60
CA GLY A 238 18.60 -1.12 5.31
C GLY A 238 19.37 0.00 4.62
N ILE A 239 19.18 0.14 3.30
CA ILE A 239 19.89 1.13 2.46
C ILE A 239 19.71 2.56 3.02
N ASN A 240 18.50 2.88 3.48
CA ASN A 240 18.14 4.20 4.01
C ASN A 240 18.17 4.28 5.56
N ALA A 241 18.65 3.23 6.24
CA ALA A 241 18.74 3.12 7.70
C ALA A 241 17.48 3.66 8.42
N PRO A 242 16.31 3.01 8.26
CA PRO A 242 15.06 3.52 8.80
C PRO A 242 15.05 3.48 10.34
N LYS A 243 14.32 4.41 10.95
CA LYS A 243 14.41 4.70 12.39
C LYS A 243 13.12 4.28 13.10
N VAL A 244 13.24 3.35 14.05
CA VAL A 244 12.13 2.95 14.92
C VAL A 244 12.11 3.85 16.15
N ILE A 245 10.97 4.51 16.35
CA ILE A 245 10.71 5.45 17.44
C ILE A 245 9.47 5.01 18.23
N GLU A 246 9.46 5.33 19.51
CA GLU A 246 8.30 5.15 20.38
C GLU A 246 7.61 6.51 20.56
N CYS A 247 6.32 6.57 20.26
CA CYS A 247 5.49 7.74 20.47
C CYS A 247 4.55 7.48 21.65
N GLU A 248 4.48 8.42 22.59
CA GLU A 248 3.58 8.31 23.74
C GLU A 248 2.25 8.99 23.42
N GLY A 249 1.16 8.24 23.57
CA GLY A 249 -0.21 8.76 23.44
C GLY A 249 -0.74 9.32 24.75
N SER A 250 -1.78 10.15 24.64
CA SER A 250 -2.54 10.64 25.79
C SER A 250 -3.29 9.56 26.57
N ASP A 251 -3.55 8.43 25.93
CA ASP A 251 -4.16 7.23 26.52
C ASP A 251 -3.19 6.37 27.34
N GLY A 252 -1.91 6.76 27.39
CA GLY A 252 -0.85 6.03 28.09
C GLY A 252 -0.25 4.87 27.31
N HIS A 253 -0.72 4.60 26.08
CA HIS A 253 -0.09 3.61 25.21
C HIS A 253 1.15 4.16 24.52
N ARG A 254 2.09 3.26 24.23
CA ARG A 254 3.33 3.55 23.51
C ARG A 254 3.21 2.97 22.11
N TYR A 255 3.17 3.84 21.11
CA TYR A 255 3.02 3.48 19.70
C TYR A 255 4.40 3.38 19.07
N ARG A 256 4.77 2.19 18.60
CA ARG A 256 6.00 2.03 17.81
C ARG A 256 5.73 2.48 16.38
N GLN A 257 6.67 3.24 15.82
CA GLN A 257 6.55 3.84 14.50
C GLN A 257 7.89 3.76 13.77
N LEU A 258 7.85 3.61 12.45
CA LEU A 258 9.02 3.60 11.58
C LEU A 258 9.07 4.90 10.80
N ALA A 259 10.01 5.78 11.15
CA ALA A 259 10.33 6.96 10.37
C ALA A 259 11.28 6.56 9.23
N LYS A 260 10.80 6.70 7.99
CA LYS A 260 11.53 6.34 6.77
C LYS A 260 11.77 7.61 5.96
N SER A 261 13.03 7.84 5.57
CA SER A 261 13.40 8.84 4.57
C SER A 261 14.20 8.17 3.47
N GLY A 262 14.22 8.73 2.26
CA GLY A 262 15.09 8.26 1.19
C GLY A 262 14.47 8.31 -0.19
N ASN A 263 14.77 7.30 -1.00
CA ASN A 263 14.24 7.16 -2.37
C ASN A 263 12.93 6.36 -2.43
N ASP A 264 12.43 5.87 -1.31
CA ASP A 264 11.25 5.01 -1.27
C ASP A 264 9.98 5.86 -1.30
N ASP A 265 9.01 5.47 -2.14
CA ASP A 265 7.78 6.22 -2.32
C ASP A 265 6.73 5.77 -1.29
N LEU A 266 6.62 6.52 -0.19
CA LEU A 266 5.64 6.24 0.86
C LEU A 266 4.20 6.58 0.47
N ARG A 267 4.00 7.36 -0.60
CA ARG A 267 2.65 7.61 -1.11
C ARG A 267 2.14 6.36 -1.82
N GLN A 268 3.01 5.64 -2.54
CA GLN A 268 2.68 4.33 -3.10
C GLN A 268 2.20 3.38 -2.00
N ASP A 269 2.98 3.24 -0.93
CA ASP A 269 2.62 2.39 0.21
C ASP A 269 1.27 2.80 0.82
N ALA A 270 1.02 4.10 1.01
CA ALA A 270 -0.24 4.59 1.58
C ALA A 270 -1.48 4.29 0.70
N VAL A 271 -1.37 4.44 -0.61
CA VAL A 271 -2.46 4.12 -1.54
C VAL A 271 -2.67 2.61 -1.64
N MET A 272 -1.61 1.80 -1.55
CA MET A 272 -1.74 0.34 -1.50
C MET A 272 -2.45 -0.12 -0.23
N GLU A 273 -2.12 0.46 0.93
CA GLU A 273 -2.84 0.19 2.18
C GLU A 273 -4.31 0.65 2.11
N GLN A 274 -4.60 1.77 1.43
CA GLN A 274 -5.96 2.20 1.13
C GLN A 274 -6.70 1.17 0.26
N PHE A 275 -6.04 0.62 -0.76
CA PHE A 275 -6.59 -0.45 -1.60
C PHE A 275 -6.92 -1.69 -0.76
N PHE A 276 -6.01 -2.12 0.13
CA PHE A 276 -6.23 -3.27 1.02
C PHE A 276 -7.39 -3.01 1.99
N GLY A 277 -7.47 -1.82 2.58
CA GLY A 277 -8.59 -1.42 3.44
C GLY A 277 -9.94 -1.44 2.71
N LEU A 278 -9.96 -1.04 1.43
CA LEU A 278 -11.17 -1.12 0.60
C LEU A 278 -11.55 -2.58 0.30
N VAL A 279 -10.59 -3.45 -0.02
CA VAL A 279 -10.83 -4.88 -0.19
C VAL A 279 -11.40 -5.49 1.10
N ASN A 280 -10.84 -5.15 2.27
CA ASN A 280 -11.39 -5.59 3.57
C ASN A 280 -12.85 -5.16 3.74
N THR A 281 -13.17 -3.92 3.40
CA THR A 281 -14.54 -3.41 3.46
C THR A 281 -15.47 -4.23 2.56
N PHE A 282 -15.03 -4.58 1.35
CA PHE A 282 -15.80 -5.48 0.48
C PHE A 282 -15.91 -6.88 1.07
N LEU A 283 -14.84 -7.52 1.53
CA LEU A 283 -14.90 -8.85 2.14
C LEU A 283 -15.87 -8.92 3.33
N GLN A 284 -15.97 -7.85 4.12
CA GLN A 284 -16.93 -7.77 5.24
C GLN A 284 -18.38 -7.58 4.81
N ASN A 285 -18.63 -7.05 3.61
CA ASN A 285 -19.98 -6.85 3.06
C ASN A 285 -20.58 -8.12 2.44
N TYR A 286 -19.75 -9.10 2.06
CA TYR A 286 -20.20 -10.37 1.49
C TYR A 286 -20.32 -11.43 2.58
N GLN A 287 -21.48 -12.08 2.68
CA GLN A 287 -21.80 -13.00 3.78
C GLN A 287 -20.84 -14.20 3.86
N ASP A 288 -20.44 -14.74 2.71
CA ASP A 288 -19.56 -15.90 2.63
C ASP A 288 -18.12 -15.59 3.08
N ALA A 289 -17.57 -14.47 2.61
CA ALA A 289 -16.27 -13.95 3.05
C ALA A 289 -16.29 -13.60 4.55
N LYS A 290 -17.33 -12.90 5.02
CA LYS A 290 -17.51 -12.54 6.44
C LYS A 290 -17.59 -13.76 7.35
N ARG A 291 -18.37 -14.79 6.97
CA ARG A 291 -18.49 -16.05 7.74
C ARG A 291 -17.14 -16.73 7.91
N ARG A 292 -16.27 -16.62 6.91
CA ARG A 292 -14.91 -17.16 6.91
C ARG A 292 -13.89 -16.22 7.55
N ARG A 293 -14.30 -15.02 8.00
CA ARG A 293 -13.41 -13.97 8.51
C ARG A 293 -12.24 -13.68 7.56
N LEU A 294 -12.53 -13.61 6.25
CA LEU A 294 -11.53 -13.23 5.27
C LEU A 294 -11.18 -11.76 5.45
N GLY A 295 -9.88 -11.48 5.40
CA GLY A 295 -9.34 -10.14 5.52
C GLY A 295 -7.83 -10.15 5.31
N ILE A 296 -7.31 -8.97 5.07
CA ILE A 296 -5.89 -8.66 4.95
C ILE A 296 -5.55 -7.79 6.15
N ARG A 297 -4.42 -8.06 6.80
CA ARG A 297 -3.95 -7.18 7.85
C ARG A 297 -3.28 -5.96 7.25
N THR A 298 -3.82 -4.78 7.57
CA THR A 298 -3.34 -3.48 7.11
C THR A 298 -2.58 -2.76 8.21
N TYR A 299 -1.80 -1.75 7.85
CA TYR A 299 -1.11 -0.86 8.77
C TYR A 299 -1.12 0.57 8.24
N LYS A 300 -0.97 1.56 9.13
CA LYS A 300 -1.09 2.96 8.74
C LYS A 300 0.22 3.49 8.15
N VAL A 301 0.13 4.11 6.98
CA VAL A 301 1.24 4.83 6.33
C VAL A 301 0.84 6.28 6.11
N VAL A 302 1.66 7.20 6.59
CA VAL A 302 1.41 8.64 6.44
C VAL A 302 2.62 9.30 5.78
N PRO A 303 2.53 9.63 4.47
CA PRO A 303 3.57 10.38 3.78
C PRO A 303 3.54 11.85 4.20
N PHE A 304 4.70 12.47 4.37
CA PHE A 304 4.83 13.88 4.74
C PHE A 304 5.46 14.73 3.64
N THR A 305 6.38 14.15 2.89
CA THR A 305 7.02 14.72 1.69
C THR A 305 7.16 13.60 0.65
N PRO A 306 7.61 13.88 -0.58
CA PRO A 306 7.89 12.83 -1.57
C PRO A 306 8.96 11.81 -1.14
N SER A 307 9.80 12.16 -0.15
CA SER A 307 10.95 11.36 0.28
C SER A 307 10.90 10.93 1.75
N ALA A 308 9.93 11.40 2.55
CA ALA A 308 9.88 11.14 3.99
C ALA A 308 8.44 10.96 4.51
N GLY A 309 8.31 10.13 5.54
CA GLY A 309 7.03 9.81 6.17
C GLY A 309 7.18 8.77 7.27
N VAL A 310 6.03 8.34 7.80
CA VAL A 310 5.96 7.45 8.95
C VAL A 310 5.05 6.26 8.65
N LEU A 311 5.49 5.08 9.07
CA LEU A 311 4.73 3.86 9.03
C LEU A 311 4.44 3.38 10.45
N GLU A 312 3.29 2.76 10.64
CA GLU A 312 2.99 1.99 11.84
C GLU A 312 3.92 0.79 11.96
N TRP A 313 4.46 0.56 13.15
CA TRP A 313 5.14 -0.68 13.47
C TRP A 313 4.12 -1.72 13.92
N VAL A 314 3.99 -2.82 13.19
CA VAL A 314 3.01 -3.86 13.51
C VAL A 314 3.53 -4.72 14.67
N ASP A 315 3.02 -4.44 15.86
CA ASP A 315 3.41 -5.12 17.10
C ASP A 315 3.06 -6.62 17.09
N GLY A 316 3.85 -7.41 17.82
CA GLY A 316 3.64 -8.86 17.93
C GLY A 316 4.05 -9.67 16.70
N THR A 317 4.50 -9.04 15.62
CA THR A 317 4.91 -9.72 14.39
C THR A 317 6.41 -10.06 14.35
N ILE A 318 6.75 -11.07 13.57
CA ILE A 318 8.13 -11.40 13.18
C ILE A 318 8.19 -11.67 11.67
N PRO A 319 9.27 -11.29 10.98
CA PRO A 319 9.49 -11.70 9.59
C PRO A 319 9.50 -13.21 9.45
N LEU A 320 8.88 -13.74 8.38
CA LEU A 320 8.85 -15.17 8.09
C LEU A 320 10.28 -15.72 7.97
N GLY A 321 11.18 -14.97 7.33
CA GLY A 321 12.59 -15.31 7.25
C GLY A 321 13.28 -15.38 8.62
N GLU A 322 12.94 -14.47 9.55
CA GLU A 322 13.52 -14.50 10.90
C GLU A 322 13.11 -15.77 11.67
N TYR A 323 11.85 -16.19 11.55
CA TYR A 323 11.40 -17.45 12.13
C TYR A 323 12.06 -18.67 11.47
N LEU A 324 12.06 -18.73 10.14
CA LEU A 324 12.48 -19.92 9.40
C LEU A 324 14.00 -20.13 9.40
N ILE A 325 14.79 -19.08 9.14
CA ILE A 325 16.25 -19.18 8.95
C ILE A 325 17.07 -18.42 10.00
N GLY A 326 16.43 -17.66 10.89
CA GLY A 326 17.09 -16.86 11.92
C GLY A 326 17.80 -15.61 11.38
N SER A 327 18.18 -14.69 12.28
CA SER A 327 18.83 -13.42 11.91
C SER A 327 20.18 -13.60 11.19
N THR A 328 20.87 -14.71 11.43
CA THR A 328 22.15 -15.06 10.78
C THR A 328 21.99 -15.91 9.51
N ARG A 329 20.75 -16.20 9.09
CA ARG A 329 20.41 -17.07 7.94
C ARG A 329 21.01 -18.48 8.02
N ASN A 330 21.38 -18.92 9.22
CA ASN A 330 21.97 -20.23 9.49
C ASN A 330 21.39 -20.84 10.79
N GLY A 331 20.10 -20.62 11.02
CA GLY A 331 19.40 -21.05 12.23
C GLY A 331 17.89 -21.10 12.01
N GLY A 332 17.12 -20.59 12.97
CA GLY A 332 15.65 -20.57 12.91
C GLY A 332 15.02 -21.96 13.05
N ALA A 333 13.80 -22.12 12.53
CA ALA A 333 13.10 -23.40 12.50
C ALA A 333 13.85 -24.45 11.67
N HIS A 334 14.46 -24.08 10.54
CA HIS A 334 15.26 -24.99 9.71
C HIS A 334 16.49 -25.50 10.45
N GLY A 335 17.19 -24.65 11.20
CA GLY A 335 18.30 -25.11 12.04
C GLY A 335 17.89 -26.00 13.22
N ARG A 336 16.66 -25.86 13.74
CA ARG A 336 16.15 -26.66 14.88
C ARG A 336 15.59 -28.01 14.45
N TYR A 337 14.82 -28.04 13.36
CA TYR A 337 14.04 -29.21 12.94
C TYR A 337 14.55 -29.85 11.65
N GLY A 338 15.31 -29.13 10.81
CA GLY A 338 15.94 -29.62 9.58
C GLY A 338 17.33 -30.22 9.81
N ILE A 339 17.54 -30.96 10.91
CA ILE A 339 18.86 -31.55 11.20
C ILE A 339 19.22 -32.54 10.08
N GLY A 340 20.38 -32.31 9.46
CA GLY A 340 20.89 -33.10 8.32
C GLY A 340 20.55 -32.52 6.94
N ASP A 341 19.72 -31.48 6.88
CA ASP A 341 19.41 -30.75 5.64
C ASP A 341 20.49 -29.71 5.34
N TRP A 342 20.53 -29.22 4.10
CA TRP A 342 21.39 -28.09 3.73
C TRP A 342 20.91 -26.80 4.41
N SER A 343 21.84 -25.93 4.77
CA SER A 343 21.51 -24.58 5.25
C SER A 343 21.01 -23.68 4.12
N PHE A 344 20.29 -22.62 4.47
CA PHE A 344 19.81 -21.64 3.51
C PHE A 344 20.95 -21.04 2.65
N LEU A 345 22.11 -20.79 3.27
CA LEU A 345 23.29 -20.25 2.57
C LEU A 345 23.88 -21.26 1.59
N GLU A 346 23.94 -22.55 1.97
CA GLU A 346 24.40 -23.62 1.07
C GLU A 346 23.47 -23.77 -0.13
N CYS A 347 22.15 -23.81 0.10
CA CYS A 347 21.15 -23.86 -0.98
C CYS A 347 21.28 -22.65 -1.94
N ARG A 348 21.44 -21.45 -1.38
CA ARG A 348 21.62 -20.21 -2.15
C ARG A 348 22.88 -20.26 -3.01
N ASP A 349 24.00 -20.63 -2.41
CA ASP A 349 25.29 -20.65 -3.09
C ASP A 349 25.32 -21.75 -4.17
N TYR A 350 24.67 -22.89 -3.93
CA TYR A 350 24.52 -23.97 -4.89
C TYR A 350 23.72 -23.54 -6.12
N ILE A 351 22.51 -22.99 -5.90
CA ILE A 351 21.65 -22.48 -6.99
C ILE A 351 22.34 -21.34 -7.73
N ALA A 352 23.10 -20.47 -7.06
CA ALA A 352 23.81 -19.38 -7.73
C ALA A 352 24.89 -19.89 -8.70
N LYS A 353 25.67 -20.90 -8.29
CA LYS A 353 26.81 -21.44 -9.06
C LYS A 353 26.39 -22.34 -10.22
N GLU A 354 25.32 -23.12 -10.03
CA GLU A 354 24.95 -24.15 -10.99
C GLU A 354 24.38 -23.56 -12.29
N LYS A 355 24.71 -24.18 -13.43
CA LYS A 355 24.23 -23.71 -14.75
C LYS A 355 22.82 -24.22 -15.03
N ASP A 356 22.55 -25.48 -14.71
CA ASP A 356 21.22 -26.07 -14.80
C ASP A 356 20.41 -25.73 -13.55
N LYS A 357 19.67 -24.63 -13.64
CA LYS A 357 18.85 -24.13 -12.52
C LYS A 357 17.74 -25.10 -12.12
N ARG A 358 17.16 -25.83 -13.08
CA ARG A 358 16.04 -26.76 -12.80
C ARG A 358 16.54 -27.95 -11.98
N LYS A 359 17.66 -28.55 -12.38
CA LYS A 359 18.30 -29.64 -11.63
C LYS A 359 18.76 -29.17 -10.25
N ALA A 360 19.40 -28.00 -10.18
CA ALA A 360 19.85 -27.42 -8.91
C ALA A 360 18.69 -27.22 -7.93
N PHE A 361 17.55 -26.72 -8.42
CA PHE A 361 16.35 -26.51 -7.59
C PHE A 361 15.74 -27.81 -7.09
N GLN A 362 15.76 -28.88 -7.89
CA GLN A 362 15.30 -30.20 -7.48
C GLN A 362 16.18 -30.78 -6.37
N GLU A 363 17.51 -30.76 -6.55
CA GLU A 363 18.46 -31.26 -5.54
C GLU A 363 18.39 -30.46 -4.24
N VAL A 364 18.27 -29.12 -4.32
CA VAL A 364 18.03 -28.29 -3.14
C VAL A 364 16.70 -28.67 -2.47
N SER A 365 15.64 -28.90 -3.24
CA SER A 365 14.35 -29.25 -2.67
C SER A 365 14.35 -30.61 -1.96
N GLU A 366 15.15 -31.55 -2.44
CA GLU A 366 15.36 -32.86 -1.79
C GLU A 366 16.17 -32.76 -0.50
N ASN A 367 17.15 -31.85 -0.45
CA ASN A 367 18.03 -31.64 0.69
C ASN A 367 17.58 -30.52 1.65
N PHE A 368 16.39 -29.96 1.45
CA PHE A 368 15.83 -28.88 2.28
C PHE A 368 14.34 -29.13 2.50
N ARG A 369 13.95 -29.66 3.66
CA ARG A 369 12.55 -30.02 3.96
C ARG A 369 11.81 -28.83 4.57
N PRO A 370 10.51 -28.63 4.26
CA PRO A 370 9.75 -27.55 4.86
C PRO A 370 9.47 -27.80 6.35
N VAL A 371 9.44 -26.73 7.14
CA VAL A 371 9.34 -26.78 8.63
C VAL A 371 8.35 -25.74 9.19
N MET A 372 7.58 -25.08 8.34
CA MET A 372 6.68 -24.00 8.76
C MET A 372 5.56 -24.48 9.68
N HIS A 373 5.09 -25.72 9.56
CA HIS A 373 4.06 -26.29 10.43
C HIS A 373 4.47 -26.28 11.91
N TYR A 374 5.77 -26.34 12.23
CA TYR A 374 6.28 -26.24 13.59
C TYR A 374 5.97 -24.88 14.24
N PHE A 375 5.76 -23.82 13.46
CA PHE A 375 5.38 -22.49 14.00
C PHE A 375 4.10 -22.61 14.82
N PHE A 376 3.15 -23.41 14.33
CA PHE A 376 1.87 -23.60 14.99
C PHE A 376 1.98 -24.55 16.18
N LEU A 377 2.81 -25.60 16.06
CA LEU A 377 2.98 -26.60 17.12
C LEU A 377 3.71 -26.05 18.35
N GLU A 378 4.67 -25.14 18.16
CA GLU A 378 5.45 -24.58 19.27
C GLU A 378 4.70 -23.46 20.02
N ARG A 379 3.73 -22.80 19.36
CA ARG A 379 3.03 -21.61 19.91
C ARG A 379 1.63 -21.91 20.41
N PHE A 380 0.91 -22.78 19.72
CA PHE A 380 -0.50 -23.05 20.00
C PHE A 380 -0.65 -24.50 20.49
N LEU A 381 -0.42 -24.69 21.80
CA LEU A 381 -0.40 -26.02 22.41
C LEU A 381 -1.80 -26.65 22.53
N GLN A 382 -2.86 -25.83 22.57
CA GLN A 382 -4.22 -26.33 22.61
C GLN A 382 -4.71 -26.65 21.19
N PRO A 383 -5.25 -27.86 20.92
CA PRO A 383 -5.67 -28.25 19.57
C PRO A 383 -6.72 -27.33 18.94
N ALA A 384 -7.62 -26.76 19.75
CA ALA A 384 -8.63 -25.81 19.29
C ALA A 384 -7.98 -24.51 18.78
N ASP A 385 -7.07 -23.92 19.58
CA ASP A 385 -6.32 -22.72 19.20
C ASP A 385 -5.44 -23.00 17.99
N TRP A 386 -4.70 -24.10 17.98
CA TRP A 386 -3.87 -24.52 16.85
C TRP A 386 -4.68 -24.58 15.54
N PHE A 387 -5.87 -25.19 15.59
CA PHE A 387 -6.73 -25.30 14.42
C PHE A 387 -7.23 -23.93 13.97
N GLU A 388 -7.66 -23.07 14.91
CA GLU A 388 -8.11 -21.72 14.62
C GLU A 388 -6.99 -20.86 14.00
N LYS A 389 -5.79 -20.88 14.58
CA LYS A 389 -4.66 -20.05 14.12
C LYS A 389 -4.10 -20.54 12.79
N ARG A 390 -4.01 -21.86 12.58
CA ARG A 390 -3.66 -22.39 11.26
C ARG A 390 -4.68 -21.99 10.19
N LEU A 391 -5.96 -21.99 10.55
CA LEU A 391 -7.02 -21.56 9.64
C LEU A 391 -6.95 -20.05 9.34
N ALA A 392 -6.63 -19.21 10.34
CA ALA A 392 -6.38 -17.78 10.16
C ALA A 392 -5.16 -17.52 9.25
N TYR A 393 -4.08 -18.28 9.43
CA TYR A 393 -2.92 -18.27 8.54
C TYR A 393 -3.31 -18.57 7.09
N THR A 394 -3.95 -19.72 6.83
CA THR A 394 -4.32 -20.10 5.45
C THR A 394 -5.23 -19.06 4.78
N ARG A 395 -6.18 -18.49 5.53
CA ARG A 395 -7.10 -17.45 5.05
C ARG A 395 -6.37 -16.14 4.72
N SER A 396 -5.49 -15.69 5.60
CA SER A 396 -4.73 -14.44 5.41
C SER A 396 -3.74 -14.56 4.25
N VAL A 397 -3.09 -15.73 4.08
CA VAL A 397 -2.23 -16.01 2.91
C VAL A 397 -3.07 -15.98 1.63
N ALA A 398 -4.22 -16.66 1.59
CA ALA A 398 -5.09 -16.67 0.41
C ALA A 398 -5.55 -15.25 0.00
N ALA A 399 -6.05 -14.47 0.96
CA ALA A 399 -6.51 -13.11 0.70
C ALA A 399 -5.37 -12.21 0.20
N SER A 400 -4.21 -12.26 0.87
CA SER A 400 -3.03 -11.45 0.53
C SER A 400 -2.43 -11.84 -0.82
N SER A 401 -2.42 -13.13 -1.17
CA SER A 401 -1.95 -13.63 -2.48
C SER A 401 -2.81 -13.12 -3.64
N MET A 402 -4.14 -13.21 -3.53
CA MET A 402 -5.03 -12.73 -4.59
C MET A 402 -4.94 -11.22 -4.76
N VAL A 403 -4.92 -10.49 -3.66
CA VAL A 403 -4.86 -9.02 -3.68
C VAL A 403 -3.50 -8.54 -4.19
N GLY A 404 -2.43 -9.17 -3.74
CA GLY A 404 -1.07 -8.92 -4.21
C GLY A 404 -0.92 -9.20 -5.72
N TYR A 405 -1.52 -10.28 -6.22
CA TYR A 405 -1.56 -10.55 -7.65
C TYR A 405 -2.30 -9.47 -8.43
N ILE A 406 -3.49 -9.03 -8.00
CA ILE A 406 -4.28 -8.02 -8.72
C ILE A 406 -3.49 -6.71 -8.87
N VAL A 407 -2.85 -6.24 -7.80
CA VAL A 407 -2.04 -5.00 -7.85
C VAL A 407 -0.64 -5.23 -8.40
N GLY A 408 -0.20 -6.48 -8.57
CA GLY A 408 1.12 -6.85 -9.10
C GLY A 408 2.27 -6.55 -8.14
N LEU A 409 2.12 -6.90 -6.85
CA LEU A 409 3.18 -6.77 -5.84
C LEU A 409 4.38 -7.65 -6.18
N GLY A 410 5.57 -7.06 -6.18
CA GLY A 410 6.85 -7.76 -6.28
C GLY A 410 7.71 -7.61 -5.02
N ASP A 411 8.95 -8.08 -5.07
CA ASP A 411 9.91 -8.05 -3.96
C ASP A 411 9.38 -8.77 -2.71
N ARG A 412 8.66 -9.88 -2.91
CA ARG A 412 8.00 -10.67 -1.85
C ARG A 412 8.92 -11.74 -1.26
N HIS A 413 10.14 -11.35 -0.90
CA HIS A 413 11.07 -12.23 -0.18
C HIS A 413 10.62 -12.45 1.29
N SER A 414 11.17 -13.45 1.97
CA SER A 414 10.73 -13.88 3.31
C SER A 414 10.86 -12.82 4.42
N MET A 415 11.65 -11.76 4.21
CA MET A 415 11.73 -10.62 5.16
C MET A 415 10.62 -9.57 5.00
N ASN A 416 9.88 -9.57 3.87
CA ASN A 416 8.79 -8.61 3.59
C ASN A 416 7.40 -9.20 3.88
N ILE A 417 7.36 -10.44 4.39
CA ILE A 417 6.14 -11.11 4.84
C ILE A 417 6.34 -11.40 6.32
N LEU A 418 5.58 -10.71 7.15
CA LEU A 418 5.56 -10.90 8.59
C LEU A 418 4.45 -11.88 8.97
N ILE A 419 4.61 -12.56 10.11
CA ILE A 419 3.57 -13.37 10.73
C ILE A 419 3.29 -12.84 12.14
N ASP A 420 2.02 -12.66 12.47
CA ASP A 420 1.61 -12.34 13.84
C ASP A 420 1.80 -13.55 14.75
N GLN A 421 2.49 -13.37 15.86
CA GLN A 421 2.77 -14.47 16.78
C GLN A 421 1.55 -14.95 17.58
N ALA A 422 0.51 -14.12 17.71
CA ALA A 422 -0.70 -14.42 18.47
C ALA A 422 -1.87 -14.84 17.56
N THR A 423 -2.06 -14.18 16.41
CA THR A 423 -3.15 -14.48 15.46
C THR A 423 -2.76 -15.43 14.34
N ALA A 424 -1.45 -15.58 14.08
CA ALA A 424 -0.88 -16.30 12.94
C ALA A 424 -1.28 -15.76 11.56
N GLU A 425 -1.85 -14.55 11.50
CA GLU A 425 -2.14 -13.87 10.24
C GLU A 425 -0.86 -13.30 9.62
N VAL A 426 -0.76 -13.35 8.30
CA VAL A 426 0.37 -12.75 7.58
C VAL A 426 0.14 -11.26 7.31
N VAL A 427 1.21 -10.49 7.36
CA VAL A 427 1.22 -9.06 7.06
C VAL A 427 2.31 -8.79 6.02
N HIS A 428 1.93 -8.22 4.88
CA HIS A 428 2.88 -7.84 3.84
C HIS A 428 3.37 -6.42 4.13
N ILE A 429 4.69 -6.19 4.11
CA ILE A 429 5.30 -4.87 4.32
C ILE A 429 6.17 -4.46 3.13
N ASP A 430 6.55 -3.19 3.06
CA ASP A 430 7.35 -2.60 1.98
C ASP A 430 6.71 -2.83 0.59
N LEU A 431 5.64 -2.10 0.29
CA LEU A 431 4.80 -2.31 -0.90
C LEU A 431 5.32 -1.52 -2.12
N GLY A 432 6.57 -1.04 -2.06
CA GLY A 432 7.17 -0.15 -3.05
C GLY A 432 7.52 -0.80 -4.40
N VAL A 433 7.29 -2.10 -4.58
CA VAL A 433 7.31 -2.77 -5.90
C VAL A 433 5.91 -3.27 -6.17
N ALA A 434 5.20 -2.56 -7.04
CA ALA A 434 3.83 -2.89 -7.43
C ALA A 434 3.66 -2.75 -8.95
N PHE A 435 2.47 -3.07 -9.45
CA PHE A 435 2.11 -2.92 -10.86
C PHE A 435 3.07 -3.63 -11.82
N GLU A 436 3.45 -4.86 -11.49
CA GLU A 436 4.35 -5.72 -12.30
C GLU A 436 5.80 -5.23 -12.36
N GLN A 437 6.20 -4.23 -11.55
CA GLN A 437 7.59 -3.77 -11.50
C GLN A 437 8.58 -4.87 -11.11
N GLY A 438 8.13 -5.94 -10.44
CA GLY A 438 8.95 -7.12 -10.14
C GLY A 438 9.48 -7.84 -11.39
N LEU A 439 8.78 -7.72 -12.53
CA LEU A 439 9.24 -8.24 -13.83
C LEU A 439 10.38 -7.41 -14.44
N MET A 440 10.56 -6.17 -13.98
CA MET A 440 11.58 -5.23 -14.47
C MET A 440 12.86 -5.24 -13.64
N LEU A 441 12.94 -6.12 -12.63
CA LEU A 441 14.16 -6.36 -11.87
C LEU A 441 15.23 -7.05 -12.75
N LYS A 442 16.51 -6.93 -12.37
CA LYS A 442 17.62 -7.57 -13.11
C LYS A 442 17.40 -9.09 -13.25
N THR A 443 16.92 -9.73 -12.19
CA THR A 443 16.35 -11.08 -12.21
C THR A 443 14.84 -10.95 -12.02
N PRO A 444 14.03 -11.08 -13.07
CA PRO A 444 12.58 -10.91 -12.99
C PRO A 444 11.91 -11.89 -12.03
N GLU A 445 10.95 -11.41 -11.25
CA GLU A 445 10.07 -12.26 -10.44
C GLU A 445 8.95 -12.85 -11.29
N ARG A 446 9.06 -14.13 -11.65
CA ARG A 446 8.17 -14.78 -12.63
C ARG A 446 6.94 -15.47 -12.02
N VAL A 447 6.84 -15.50 -10.70
CA VAL A 447 5.70 -16.08 -9.97
C VAL A 447 4.69 -14.99 -9.60
N PRO A 448 3.37 -15.28 -9.61
CA PRO A 448 2.35 -14.27 -9.33
C PRO A 448 2.31 -13.82 -7.86
N PHE A 449 2.76 -14.67 -6.94
CA PHE A 449 2.91 -14.39 -5.50
C PHE A 449 3.78 -15.48 -4.85
N ARG A 450 4.24 -15.25 -3.61
CA ARG A 450 5.00 -16.24 -2.85
C ARG A 450 4.08 -17.37 -2.37
N LEU A 451 4.24 -18.57 -2.94
CA LEU A 451 3.59 -19.80 -2.49
C LEU A 451 4.59 -20.96 -2.50
N THR A 452 5.67 -20.80 -1.74
CA THR A 452 6.76 -21.77 -1.63
C THR A 452 6.42 -22.94 -0.71
N ARG A 453 7.34 -23.91 -0.58
CA ARG A 453 7.10 -25.17 0.14
C ARG A 453 6.83 -24.95 1.62
N ASP A 454 7.54 -24.04 2.28
CA ASP A 454 7.27 -23.66 3.67
C ASP A 454 5.90 -22.98 3.81
N VAL A 455 5.53 -22.09 2.88
CA VAL A 455 4.21 -21.43 2.93
C VAL A 455 3.07 -22.44 2.81
N ILE A 456 3.22 -23.43 1.94
CA ILE A 456 2.23 -24.51 1.75
C ILE A 456 2.21 -25.45 2.98
N ASP A 457 3.37 -25.79 3.52
CA ASP A 457 3.49 -26.65 4.71
C ASP A 457 2.77 -26.07 5.93
N GLY A 458 2.81 -24.74 6.10
CA GLY A 458 2.04 -24.04 7.13
C GLY A 458 0.51 -24.22 7.02
N MET A 459 -0.02 -24.59 5.85
CA MET A 459 -1.45 -24.86 5.66
C MET A 459 -1.87 -26.25 6.16
N GLY A 460 -0.91 -27.14 6.37
CA GLY A 460 -1.11 -28.54 6.77
C GLY A 460 -1.33 -29.48 5.58
N VAL A 461 -1.85 -30.68 5.88
CA VAL A 461 -1.87 -31.81 4.93
C VAL A 461 -2.65 -31.57 3.63
N ALA A 462 -3.66 -30.69 3.65
CA ALA A 462 -4.43 -30.36 2.45
C ALA A 462 -3.66 -29.41 1.50
N GLY A 463 -2.61 -28.75 2.00
CA GLY A 463 -1.81 -27.79 1.26
C GLY A 463 -2.66 -26.69 0.62
N VAL A 464 -2.48 -26.50 -0.69
CA VAL A 464 -3.21 -25.52 -1.50
C VAL A 464 -4.67 -25.92 -1.75
N GLU A 465 -4.98 -27.21 -1.64
CA GLU A 465 -6.32 -27.73 -1.84
C GLU A 465 -7.19 -27.54 -0.59
N GLY A 466 -8.49 -27.31 -0.80
CA GLY A 466 -9.42 -27.04 0.29
C GLY A 466 -9.47 -25.56 0.68
N VAL A 467 -9.04 -25.20 1.89
CA VAL A 467 -9.28 -23.86 2.45
C VAL A 467 -8.63 -22.78 1.60
N PHE A 468 -7.35 -22.94 1.24
CA PHE A 468 -6.60 -21.93 0.51
C PHE A 468 -7.27 -21.59 -0.83
N ARG A 469 -7.45 -22.58 -1.70
CA ARG A 469 -8.15 -22.44 -2.98
C ARG A 469 -9.53 -21.78 -2.84
N ARG A 470 -10.37 -22.24 -1.91
CA ARG A 470 -11.72 -21.68 -1.70
C ARG A 470 -11.67 -20.23 -1.26
N CYS A 471 -10.72 -19.85 -0.42
CA CYS A 471 -10.55 -18.48 0.02
C CYS A 471 -10.02 -17.59 -1.11
N CYS A 472 -9.15 -18.11 -1.99
CA CYS A 472 -8.71 -17.42 -3.20
C CYS A 472 -9.87 -17.15 -4.16
N GLU A 473 -10.70 -18.16 -4.44
CA GLU A 473 -11.90 -18.05 -5.29
C GLU A 473 -12.87 -16.98 -4.77
N GLU A 474 -13.19 -17.02 -3.47
CA GLU A 474 -14.08 -16.04 -2.84
C GLU A 474 -13.50 -14.63 -2.89
N THR A 475 -12.23 -14.46 -2.51
CA THR A 475 -11.56 -13.15 -2.51
C THR A 475 -11.54 -12.55 -3.91
N LEU A 476 -11.16 -13.34 -4.92
CA LEU A 476 -11.11 -12.89 -6.30
C LEU A 476 -12.52 -12.55 -6.82
N SER A 477 -13.53 -13.36 -6.51
CA SER A 477 -14.93 -13.09 -6.88
C SER A 477 -15.42 -11.73 -6.34
N VAL A 478 -15.13 -11.44 -5.07
CA VAL A 478 -15.46 -10.15 -4.43
C VAL A 478 -14.73 -9.01 -5.14
N MET A 479 -13.44 -9.16 -5.46
CA MET A 479 -12.68 -8.12 -6.16
C MET A 479 -13.22 -7.86 -7.57
N ARG A 480 -13.50 -8.90 -8.36
CA ARG A 480 -14.07 -8.77 -9.72
C ARG A 480 -15.44 -8.09 -9.70
N THR A 481 -16.28 -8.39 -8.72
CA THR A 481 -17.62 -7.78 -8.58
C THR A 481 -17.53 -6.28 -8.28
N ASN A 482 -16.49 -5.84 -7.56
CA ASN A 482 -16.30 -4.45 -7.16
C ASN A 482 -15.15 -3.76 -7.95
N LYS A 483 -14.84 -4.24 -9.16
CA LYS A 483 -13.68 -3.79 -9.95
C LYS A 483 -13.63 -2.27 -10.17
N GLU A 484 -14.76 -1.62 -10.43
CA GLU A 484 -14.80 -0.17 -10.73
C GLU A 484 -14.30 0.66 -9.53
N ALA A 485 -14.65 0.26 -8.31
CA ALA A 485 -14.19 0.94 -7.09
C ALA A 485 -12.69 0.71 -6.84
N LEU A 486 -12.21 -0.50 -7.08
CA LEU A 486 -10.78 -0.83 -6.97
C LEU A 486 -9.95 -0.07 -8.02
N LEU A 487 -10.43 0.03 -9.26
CA LEU A 487 -9.79 0.81 -10.32
C LEU A 487 -9.75 2.30 -9.97
N THR A 488 -10.81 2.85 -9.38
CA THR A 488 -10.85 4.26 -8.94
C THR A 488 -9.75 4.58 -7.91
N ILE A 489 -9.38 3.63 -7.03
CA ILE A 489 -8.24 3.82 -6.12
C ILE A 489 -6.93 3.90 -6.90
N VAL A 490 -6.70 2.95 -7.82
CA VAL A 490 -5.46 2.84 -8.60
C VAL A 490 -5.30 4.00 -9.60
N GLU A 491 -6.40 4.55 -10.11
CA GLU A 491 -6.41 5.71 -11.00
C GLU A 491 -5.72 6.95 -10.40
N VAL A 492 -5.59 7.05 -9.07
CA VAL A 492 -4.89 8.16 -8.40
C VAL A 492 -3.49 8.37 -8.98
N PHE A 493 -2.79 7.28 -9.28
CA PHE A 493 -1.41 7.30 -9.73
C PHE A 493 -1.24 7.84 -11.16
N ILE A 494 -2.29 7.84 -11.98
CA ILE A 494 -2.26 8.45 -13.32
C ILE A 494 -2.17 9.97 -13.19
N HIS A 495 -2.89 10.50 -12.21
CA HIS A 495 -3.02 11.94 -12.01
C HIS A 495 -2.02 12.48 -11.01
N ASP A 496 -1.18 11.62 -10.43
CA ASP A 496 -0.19 12.01 -9.46
C ASP A 496 1.20 12.21 -10.11
N PRO A 497 1.67 13.45 -10.25
CA PRO A 497 2.93 13.78 -10.91
C PRO A 497 4.15 13.29 -10.13
N LEU A 498 3.98 13.00 -8.84
CA LEU A 498 5.06 12.51 -7.97
C LEU A 498 5.32 11.02 -8.16
N TYR A 499 4.39 10.29 -8.77
CA TYR A 499 4.48 8.85 -8.89
C TYR A 499 5.37 8.43 -10.07
N LYS A 500 6.19 7.40 -9.85
CA LYS A 500 7.00 6.76 -10.89
C LYS A 500 6.49 5.37 -11.22
N TRP A 501 5.97 5.22 -12.43
CA TRP A 501 5.45 3.95 -12.92
C TRP A 501 6.55 2.96 -13.35
N ALA A 502 7.72 3.45 -13.73
CA ALA A 502 8.88 2.62 -14.05
C ALA A 502 9.85 2.53 -12.86
N LEU A 503 10.27 1.31 -12.53
CA LEU A 503 11.35 1.09 -11.57
C LEU A 503 12.67 1.56 -12.22
N SER A 504 13.39 2.50 -11.60
CA SER A 504 14.66 2.95 -12.19
C SER A 504 15.70 1.82 -12.18
N PRO A 505 16.56 1.71 -13.21
CA PRO A 505 17.59 0.66 -13.27
C PRO A 505 18.48 0.60 -12.01
N LEU A 506 18.79 1.77 -11.43
CA LEU A 506 19.54 1.86 -10.18
C LEU A 506 18.78 1.28 -8.98
N LYS A 507 17.47 1.53 -8.87
CA LYS A 507 16.63 0.93 -7.82
C LYS A 507 16.50 -0.58 -8.02
N ALA A 508 16.32 -1.02 -9.27
CA ALA A 508 16.27 -2.44 -9.63
C ALA A 508 17.54 -3.17 -9.21
N LEU A 509 18.71 -2.58 -9.50
CA LEU A 509 20.01 -3.10 -9.10
C LEU A 509 20.19 -3.08 -7.59
N GLN A 510 19.82 -2.00 -6.90
CA GLN A 510 19.94 -1.89 -5.44
C GLN A 510 19.13 -2.93 -4.69
N ARG A 511 17.91 -3.25 -5.16
CA ARG A 511 17.06 -4.29 -4.55
C ARG A 511 17.64 -5.71 -4.70
N GLN A 512 18.52 -5.94 -5.68
CA GLN A 512 19.18 -7.23 -5.92
C GLN A 512 20.70 -7.19 -5.68
N LYS A 513 21.21 -6.17 -4.97
CA LYS A 513 22.60 -6.09 -4.53
C LYS A 513 22.72 -6.70 -3.13
N GLU A 514 23.49 -7.76 -2.99
CA GLU A 514 23.84 -8.35 -1.69
C GLU A 514 25.19 -7.75 -1.21
N THR A 515 25.20 -7.21 0.01
CA THR A 515 26.29 -6.70 0.87
C THR A 515 27.77 -6.79 0.42
N ASP A 516 28.45 -5.62 0.51
CA ASP A 516 29.90 -5.34 0.70
C ASP A 516 30.93 -6.30 0.09
N ASP A 517 31.26 -6.10 -1.19
CA ASP A 517 32.66 -5.96 -1.63
C ASP A 517 32.73 -5.31 -3.02
N ASP A 518 33.54 -4.26 -3.12
CA ASP A 518 34.15 -3.63 -4.30
C ASP A 518 33.34 -3.50 -5.61
N LEU A 519 32.76 -2.31 -5.80
CA LEU A 519 33.06 -1.38 -6.91
C LEU A 519 31.97 -0.29 -6.92
N GLU A 520 32.35 0.94 -6.56
CA GLU A 520 31.62 2.14 -7.01
C GLU A 520 31.66 2.17 -8.53
N THR A 521 30.73 1.45 -9.16
CA THR A 521 30.41 1.67 -10.56
C THR A 521 29.59 2.95 -10.60
N SER A 522 30.27 4.07 -10.83
CA SER A 522 29.71 5.29 -11.41
C SER A 522 29.19 4.97 -12.82
N LEU A 523 28.08 4.24 -12.88
CA LEU A 523 27.31 4.06 -14.10
C LEU A 523 26.38 5.26 -14.23
N GLU A 524 26.76 6.19 -15.09
CA GLU A 524 25.83 7.15 -15.69
C GLU A 524 24.72 6.34 -16.36
N GLY A 525 23.50 6.43 -15.80
CA GLY A 525 22.35 5.72 -16.36
C GLY A 525 22.02 6.32 -17.72
N SER A 526 21.88 5.46 -18.74
CA SER A 526 21.24 5.84 -19.99
C SER A 526 19.81 6.30 -19.68
N GLU A 527 19.50 7.50 -20.16
CA GLU A 527 18.19 8.14 -20.03
C GLU A 527 17.18 7.40 -20.92
N ASP A 528 16.47 6.42 -20.36
CA ASP A 528 15.22 6.00 -20.98
C ASP A 528 14.17 7.11 -20.75
N GLU A 529 13.57 7.60 -21.84
CA GLU A 529 12.52 8.62 -21.80
C GLU A 529 11.37 8.17 -20.91
N TYR A 530 11.21 8.82 -19.76
CA TYR A 530 10.08 8.62 -18.86
C TYR A 530 8.79 9.11 -19.53
N GLU A 531 8.06 8.22 -20.19
CA GLU A 531 6.75 8.50 -20.77
C GLU A 531 5.61 8.39 -19.74
N GLY A 532 5.79 8.94 -18.52
CA GLY A 532 5.04 8.65 -17.29
C GLY A 532 3.54 8.30 -17.41
N ASN A 533 2.76 9.07 -18.19
CA ASN A 533 1.32 8.81 -18.38
C ASN A 533 1.01 7.52 -19.15
N LYS A 534 1.89 7.06 -20.06
CA LYS A 534 1.70 5.82 -20.81
C LYS A 534 1.97 4.59 -19.96
N ASP A 535 3.01 4.64 -19.12
CA ASP A 535 3.31 3.56 -18.17
C ASP A 535 2.19 3.43 -17.12
N ALA A 536 1.64 4.57 -16.69
CA ALA A 536 0.45 4.65 -15.85
C ALA A 536 -0.76 3.95 -16.46
N ALA A 537 -1.07 4.31 -17.71
CA ALA A 537 -2.17 3.72 -18.44
C ALA A 537 -1.97 2.21 -18.64
N ARG A 538 -0.72 1.76 -18.91
CA ARG A 538 -0.39 0.35 -19.07
C ARG A 538 -0.61 -0.44 -17.78
N ALA A 539 -0.14 0.08 -16.65
CA ALA A 539 -0.32 -0.54 -15.35
C ALA A 539 -1.81 -0.63 -14.96
N LEU A 540 -2.56 0.47 -15.11
CA LEU A 540 -4.01 0.46 -14.86
C LEU A 540 -4.73 -0.55 -15.78
N LEU A 541 -4.38 -0.58 -17.06
CA LEU A 541 -4.94 -1.54 -18.01
C LEU A 541 -4.64 -2.97 -17.59
N ARG A 542 -3.43 -3.26 -17.10
CA ARG A 542 -3.06 -4.57 -16.60
C ARG A 542 -3.88 -4.97 -15.36
N VAL A 543 -4.04 -4.08 -14.39
CA VAL A 543 -4.90 -4.32 -13.21
C VAL A 543 -6.34 -4.60 -13.65
N LYS A 544 -6.86 -3.81 -14.60
CA LYS A 544 -8.19 -4.02 -15.19
C LYS A 544 -8.31 -5.39 -15.86
N GLN A 545 -7.34 -5.79 -16.68
CA GLN A 545 -7.30 -7.11 -17.31
C GLN A 545 -7.35 -8.24 -16.26
N LYS A 546 -6.53 -8.15 -15.19
CA LYS A 546 -6.54 -9.13 -14.10
C LYS A 546 -7.91 -9.23 -13.41
N LEU A 547 -8.58 -8.10 -13.17
CA LEU A 547 -9.94 -8.04 -12.62
C LEU A 547 -11.03 -8.52 -13.59
N ASP A 548 -10.83 -8.36 -14.89
CA ASP A 548 -11.71 -8.91 -15.91
C ASP A 548 -11.48 -10.42 -16.13
N GLY A 549 -10.43 -10.99 -15.51
CA GLY A 549 -10.02 -12.37 -15.69
C GLY A 549 -9.32 -12.63 -17.03
N TYR A 550 -8.76 -11.58 -17.63
CA TYR A 550 -8.09 -11.64 -18.92
C TYR A 550 -6.58 -11.84 -18.72
N GLU A 551 -6.07 -12.98 -19.18
CA GLU A 551 -4.65 -13.32 -19.17
C GLU A 551 -4.24 -13.98 -20.48
N ASP A 552 -3.09 -13.59 -21.02
CA ASP A 552 -2.49 -14.16 -22.23
C ASP A 552 -3.42 -14.23 -23.46
N GLY A 553 -4.37 -13.31 -23.57
CA GLY A 553 -5.33 -13.28 -24.67
C GLY A 553 -6.64 -14.02 -24.42
N GLU A 554 -6.79 -14.67 -23.26
CA GLU A 554 -7.96 -15.48 -22.92
C GLU A 554 -8.69 -14.94 -21.69
N MET A 555 -10.03 -14.99 -21.74
CA MET A 555 -10.87 -14.69 -20.58
C MET A 555 -11.11 -15.96 -19.76
N ARG A 556 -10.76 -15.90 -18.47
CA ARG A 556 -10.87 -17.01 -17.52
C ARG A 556 -11.97 -16.76 -16.49
N SER A 557 -12.64 -17.85 -16.10
CA SER A 557 -13.53 -17.84 -14.95
C SER A 557 -12.74 -17.63 -13.65
N VAL A 558 -13.40 -17.25 -12.56
CA VAL A 558 -12.74 -17.11 -11.24
C VAL A 558 -11.98 -18.39 -10.87
N HIS A 559 -12.62 -19.55 -11.01
CA HIS A 559 -12.01 -20.85 -10.70
C HIS A 559 -10.82 -21.16 -11.62
N GLY A 560 -10.93 -20.88 -12.92
CA GLY A 560 -9.86 -21.11 -13.89
C GLY A 560 -8.65 -20.21 -13.65
N GLN A 561 -8.89 -18.93 -13.34
CA GLN A 561 -7.83 -17.98 -13.01
C GLN A 561 -7.12 -18.38 -11.71
N VAL A 562 -7.85 -18.72 -10.64
CA VAL A 562 -7.24 -19.18 -9.38
C VAL A 562 -6.43 -20.46 -9.60
N GLN A 563 -6.94 -21.44 -10.35
CA GLN A 563 -6.22 -22.67 -10.67
C GLN A 563 -4.85 -22.38 -11.29
N GLN A 564 -4.84 -21.55 -12.33
CA GLN A 564 -3.62 -21.22 -13.04
C GLN A 564 -2.66 -20.44 -12.15
N LEU A 565 -3.13 -19.44 -11.41
CA LEU A 565 -2.26 -18.66 -10.52
C LEU A 565 -1.58 -19.53 -9.46
N ILE A 566 -2.29 -20.53 -8.93
CA ILE A 566 -1.71 -21.50 -8.00
C ILE A 566 -0.65 -22.35 -8.69
N GLN A 567 -0.94 -22.87 -9.88
CA GLN A 567 0.03 -23.67 -10.67
C GLN A 567 1.29 -22.86 -11.00
N ASP A 568 1.12 -21.61 -11.45
CA ASP A 568 2.19 -20.69 -11.78
C ASP A 568 3.04 -20.30 -10.56
N ALA A 569 2.43 -20.20 -9.37
CA ALA A 569 3.15 -19.86 -8.14
C ALA A 569 4.00 -21.02 -7.59
N ILE A 570 3.63 -22.27 -7.89
CA ILE A 570 4.34 -23.47 -7.44
C ILE A 570 5.19 -24.13 -8.54
N ASP A 571 5.18 -23.55 -9.75
CA ASP A 571 5.87 -24.10 -10.91
C ASP A 571 7.40 -24.09 -10.69
N PRO A 572 8.06 -25.26 -10.63
CA PRO A 572 9.49 -25.30 -10.40
C PRO A 572 10.29 -24.70 -11.56
N ASP A 573 9.74 -24.63 -12.78
CA ASP A 573 10.40 -23.97 -13.94
C ASP A 573 10.44 -22.46 -13.76
N ARG A 574 9.46 -21.88 -13.07
CA ARG A 574 9.49 -20.45 -12.73
C ARG A 574 10.33 -20.20 -11.48
N LEU A 575 10.17 -21.03 -10.44
CA LEU A 575 10.84 -20.87 -9.16
C LEU A 575 12.37 -20.98 -9.27
N CYS A 576 12.89 -21.88 -10.11
CA CYS A 576 14.34 -22.06 -10.28
C CYS A 576 15.06 -20.86 -10.93
N HIS A 577 14.32 -20.00 -11.64
CA HIS A 577 14.86 -18.78 -12.27
C HIS A 577 14.73 -17.53 -11.38
N MET A 578 14.17 -17.68 -10.19
CA MET A 578 14.05 -16.58 -9.23
C MET A 578 15.43 -16.17 -8.69
N PHE A 579 15.54 -14.91 -8.27
CA PHE A 579 16.73 -14.42 -7.61
C PHE A 579 17.06 -15.27 -6.37
N PRO A 580 18.31 -15.76 -6.18
CA PRO A 580 18.65 -16.63 -5.05
C PRO A 580 18.32 -16.03 -3.68
N GLY A 581 18.46 -14.70 -3.51
CA GLY A 581 18.10 -14.01 -2.27
C GLY A 581 16.59 -13.99 -1.98
N TRP A 582 15.73 -14.23 -2.97
CA TRP A 582 14.29 -14.42 -2.79
C TRP A 582 13.97 -15.74 -2.05
N GLY A 583 14.87 -16.73 -2.14
CA GLY A 583 14.77 -18.01 -1.45
C GLY A 583 13.58 -18.83 -1.92
N ALA A 584 13.61 -19.30 -3.17
CA ALA A 584 12.46 -19.97 -3.79
C ALA A 584 12.19 -21.39 -3.28
N TRP A 585 13.18 -22.03 -2.67
CA TRP A 585 13.07 -23.34 -2.03
C TRP A 585 12.46 -23.28 -0.62
N LEU A 586 12.45 -22.08 -0.01
CA LEU A 586 11.93 -21.76 1.32
C LEU A 586 10.43 -21.58 1.27
#